data_AF-A0A1L7LI95-F1
#
_entry.id   AF-A0A1L7LI95-F1
#
_cell.length_a   1.000
_cell.length_b   1.000
_cell.length_c   1.000
_cell.angle_alpha   90.00
_cell.angle_beta   90.00
_cell.angle_gamma   90.00
#
_symmetry.space_group_name_H-M   'P 1'
#
loop_
_entity.id
_entity.type
_entity.pdbx_description
1 polymer ?
#
loop_
_entity_poly.entity_id
_entity_poly.type
_entity_poly.pdbx_seq_one_letter_code
_entity_poly.pdbx_strand_id
1 'polypeptide(L)'
;MQPDLTLYFDVDSQIGLSRIEKNKEREVNRLDLEQLDMHRRVRSGYLKLAQENPDRIVTIDAARPLEEVITDALFIIKQRCLEK
;
A
#
# COMPACT_ATOMS: atom_id res chain seq x y z
N MET A 1 8.66 17.49 9.29
CA MET A 1 7.60 16.77 10.03
C MET A 1 7.42 15.42 9.35
N GLN A 2 7.36 14.32 10.09
CA GLN A 2 7.09 12.98 9.54
C GLN A 2 5.74 12.49 10.08
N PRO A 3 5.01 11.62 9.35
CA PRO A 3 3.81 11.00 9.89
C PRO A 3 4.13 10.13 11.10
N ASP A 4 3.29 10.20 12.14
CA ASP A 4 3.40 9.33 13.33
C ASP A 4 3.09 7.86 13.02
N LEU A 5 2.25 7.61 12.00
CA LEU A 5 1.91 6.29 11.48
C LEU A 5 1.78 6.37 9.96
N THR A 6 2.31 5.39 9.26
CA THR A 6 2.15 5.16 7.82
C THR A 6 1.72 3.72 7.62
N LEU A 7 0.57 3.51 6.98
CA LEU A 7 0.17 2.19 6.51
C LEU A 7 0.65 2.02 5.08
N TYR A 8 1.52 1.05 4.86
CA TYR A 8 1.98 0.68 3.53
C TYR A 8 1.24 -0.56 3.06
N PHE A 9 0.37 -0.40 2.06
CA PHE A 9 -0.37 -1.50 1.46
C PHE A 9 0.49 -2.18 0.39
N ASP A 10 1.16 -3.27 0.75
CA ASP A 10 1.98 -4.03 -0.19
C ASP A 10 1.11 -4.93 -1.05
N VAL A 11 1.31 -4.85 -2.36
CA VAL A 11 0.68 -5.73 -3.34
C VAL A 11 1.61 -5.91 -4.52
N ASP A 12 1.62 -7.10 -5.11
CA ASP A 12 2.36 -7.33 -6.35
C ASP A 12 1.92 -6.33 -7.43
N SER A 13 2.90 -5.73 -8.10
CA SER A 13 2.67 -4.69 -9.12
C SER A 13 1.74 -5.17 -10.23
N GLN A 14 1.81 -6.46 -10.59
CA GLN A 14 0.93 -7.06 -11.59
C GLN A 14 -0.53 -7.09 -11.12
N ILE A 15 -0.77 -7.49 -9.86
CA ILE A 15 -2.11 -7.52 -9.26
C ILE A 15 -2.66 -6.09 -9.17
N GLY A 16 -1.83 -5.13 -8.75
CA GLY A 16 -2.18 -3.72 -8.69
C GLY A 16 -2.62 -3.17 -10.05
N LEU A 17 -1.83 -3.39 -11.10
CA LEU A 17 -2.17 -2.98 -12.46
C LEU A 17 -3.46 -3.64 -12.97
N SER A 18 -3.64 -4.95 -12.76
CA SER A 18 -4.88 -5.62 -13.13
C SER A 18 -6.12 -5.06 -12.41
N ARG A 19 -5.99 -4.59 -11.17
CA ARG A 19 -7.09 -3.93 -10.43
C ARG A 19 -7.37 -2.54 -11.01
N ILE A 20 -6.34 -1.81 -11.40
CA ILE A 20 -6.44 -0.51 -12.06
C ILE A 20 -7.20 -0.64 -13.39
N GLU A 21 -6.81 -1.59 -14.24
CA GLU A 21 -7.45 -1.83 -15.54
C GLU A 21 -8.92 -2.22 -15.42
N LYS A 22 -9.28 -2.96 -14.37
CA LYS A 22 -10.68 -3.36 -14.09
C LYS A 22 -11.54 -2.18 -13.63
N ASN A 23 -10.95 -1.16 -13.03
CA ASN A 23 -11.68 -0.01 -12.53
C ASN A 23 -11.91 1.03 -13.65
N LYS A 24 -12.87 0.76 -14.54
CA LYS A 24 -13.13 1.55 -15.76
C LYS A 24 -13.68 2.96 -15.51
N GLU A 25 -14.15 3.25 -14.30
CA GLU A 25 -14.69 4.56 -13.92
C GLU A 25 -13.59 5.52 -13.43
N ARG A 26 -12.36 5.04 -13.31
CA ARG A 26 -11.21 5.81 -12.86
C ARG A 26 -10.60 6.63 -13.99
N GLU A 27 -10.16 7.84 -13.66
CA GLU A 27 -9.27 8.63 -14.51
C GLU A 27 -7.90 7.96 -14.64
N VAL A 28 -7.52 7.63 -15.88
CA VAL A 28 -6.18 7.14 -16.21
C VAL A 28 -5.21 8.31 -16.14
N ASN A 29 -4.20 8.20 -15.30
CA ASN A 29 -3.17 9.22 -15.15
C ASN A 29 -1.82 8.73 -15.69
N ARG A 30 -0.83 9.64 -15.71
CA ARG A 30 0.52 9.36 -16.25
C ARG A 30 1.19 8.14 -15.60
N LEU A 31 0.90 7.84 -14.33
CA LEU A 31 1.51 6.73 -13.61
C LEU A 31 0.93 5.37 -14.02
N ASP A 32 -0.29 5.33 -14.58
CA ASP A 32 -0.90 4.10 -15.08
C ASP A 32 -0.31 3.65 -16.42
N LEU A 33 0.36 4.57 -17.12
CA LEU A 33 1.02 4.33 -18.39
C LEU A 33 2.49 3.90 -18.22
N GLU A 34 2.99 3.90 -16.99
CA GLU A 34 4.34 3.47 -16.68
C GLU A 34 4.51 1.96 -16.84
N GLN A 35 5.73 1.54 -17.15
CA GLN A 35 6.03 0.12 -17.37
C GLN A 35 5.99 -0.67 -16.06
N LEU A 36 5.66 -1.96 -16.14
CA LEU A 36 5.64 -2.87 -14.99
C LEU A 36 6.93 -2.80 -14.15
N ASP A 37 8.08 -2.66 -14.78
CA ASP A 37 9.38 -2.55 -14.09
C ASP A 37 9.52 -1.25 -13.28
N MET A 38 8.86 -0.17 -13.67
CA MET A 38 8.77 1.05 -12.86
C MET A 38 7.99 0.75 -11.57
N HIS A 39 6.82 0.12 -11.68
CA HIS A 39 6.01 -0.26 -10.51
C HIS A 39 6.75 -1.23 -9.57
N ARG A 40 7.51 -2.19 -10.10
CA ARG A 40 8.34 -3.11 -9.31
C ARG A 40 9.44 -2.38 -8.54
N ARG A 41 10.10 -1.40 -9.17
CA ARG A 41 11.11 -0.56 -8.51
C ARG A 41 10.49 0.30 -7.40
N VAL A 42 9.32 0.89 -7.66
CA VAL A 42 8.58 1.67 -6.65
C VAL A 42 8.20 0.80 -5.46
N ARG A 43 7.62 -0.38 -5.68
CA ARG A 43 7.32 -1.35 -4.61
C ARG A 43 8.56 -1.70 -3.80
N SER A 44 9.67 -2.02 -4.46
CA SER A 44 10.94 -2.36 -3.80
C SER A 44 11.45 -1.20 -2.92
N GLY A 45 11.29 0.04 -3.39
CA GLY A 45 11.61 1.24 -2.62
C GLY A 45 10.77 1.38 -1.36
N TYR A 46 9.45 1.17 -1.45
CA TYR A 46 8.58 1.22 -0.27
C TYR A 46 8.83 0.08 0.72
N LEU A 47 9.06 -1.14 0.24
CA LEU A 47 9.43 -2.27 1.11
C LEU A 47 10.72 -1.97 1.90
N LYS A 48 11.73 -1.41 1.23
CA LYS A 48 12.95 -0.96 1.90
C LYS A 48 12.67 0.11 2.95
N LEU A 49 11.86 1.12 2.63
CA LEU A 49 11.49 2.16 3.59
C LEU A 49 10.75 1.58 4.81
N ALA A 50 9.86 0.62 4.60
CA ALA A 50 9.14 -0.05 5.68
C ALA A 50 10.09 -0.84 6.60
N GLN A 51 11.06 -1.55 6.02
CA GLN A 51 12.12 -2.25 6.76
C GLN A 51 13.02 -1.31 7.56
N GLU A 52 13.35 -0.14 6.99
CA GLU A 52 14.20 0.87 7.64
C GLU A 52 13.47 1.69 8.72
N ASN A 53 12.13 1.69 8.72
CA ASN A 53 11.32 2.53 9.62
C ASN A 53 10.17 1.74 10.29
N PRO A 54 10.44 0.58 10.93
CA PRO A 54 9.40 -0.31 11.45
C PRO A 54 8.57 0.32 12.58
N ASP A 55 9.10 1.33 13.26
CA ASP A 55 8.41 2.01 14.37
C ASP A 55 7.18 2.80 13.89
N ARG A 56 7.23 3.34 12.68
CA ARG A 56 6.19 4.24 12.11
C ARG A 56 5.55 3.71 10.83
N ILE A 57 6.20 2.83 10.08
CA ILE A 57 5.66 2.25 8.84
C ILE A 57 5.23 0.81 9.12
N VAL A 58 3.94 0.54 8.97
CA VAL A 58 3.37 -0.80 9.12
C VAL A 58 2.93 -1.29 7.75
N THR A 59 3.46 -2.45 7.34
CA THR A 59 3.09 -3.07 6.06
C THR A 59 1.84 -3.93 6.25
N ILE A 60 0.87 -3.76 5.35
CA ILE A 60 -0.37 -4.54 5.28
C ILE A 60 -0.35 -5.31 3.96
N ASP A 61 -0.64 -6.60 4.00
CA ASP A 61 -0.78 -7.42 2.80
C ASP A 61 -2.09 -7.08 2.08
N ALA A 62 -1.97 -6.30 1.01
CA ALA A 62 -3.09 -5.89 0.17
C ALA A 62 -3.39 -6.86 -0.98
N ALA A 63 -2.72 -8.01 -1.06
CA ALA A 63 -3.10 -9.10 -1.96
C ALA A 63 -4.32 -9.89 -1.44
N ARG A 64 -4.59 -9.83 -0.13
CA ARG A 64 -5.76 -10.44 0.53
C ARG A 64 -7.10 -9.83 0.07
N PRO A 65 -8.24 -10.50 0.34
CA PRO A 65 -9.56 -9.93 0.12
C PRO A 65 -9.74 -8.56 0.80
N LEU A 66 -10.50 -7.67 0.16
CA LEU A 66 -10.66 -6.27 0.61
C LEU A 66 -11.12 -6.17 2.07
N GLU A 67 -12.04 -7.02 2.49
CA GLU A 67 -12.56 -7.05 3.87
C GLU A 67 -11.45 -7.33 4.88
N GLU A 68 -10.55 -8.28 4.60
CA GLU A 68 -9.42 -8.61 5.46
C GLU A 68 -8.42 -7.44 5.52
N VAL A 69 -8.14 -6.80 4.39
CA VAL A 69 -7.26 -5.61 4.33
C VAL A 69 -7.84 -4.46 5.16
N ILE A 70 -9.15 -4.24 5.11
CA ILE A 70 -9.85 -3.23 5.92
C ILE A 70 -9.77 -3.58 7.40
N THR A 71 -10.00 -4.84 7.76
CA THR A 71 -9.88 -5.32 9.15
C THR A 71 -8.49 -5.09 9.70
N ASP A 72 -7.45 -5.48 8.97
CA ASP A 72 -6.05 -5.30 9.36
C ASP A 72 -5.70 -3.82 9.55
N ALA A 73 -6.09 -2.97 8.59
CA ALA A 73 -5.85 -1.52 8.65
C ALA A 73 -6.53 -0.86 9.86
N LEU A 74 -7.82 -1.17 10.08
CA LEU A 74 -8.57 -0.63 11.21
C LEU A 74 -8.00 -1.08 12.56
N PHE A 75 -7.57 -2.34 12.65
CA PHE A 75 -6.91 -2.86 13.85
C PHE A 75 -5.65 -2.05 14.17
N ILE A 76 -4.76 -1.85 13.20
CA ILE A 76 -3.52 -1.08 13.38
C ILE A 76 -3.80 0.37 13.76
N ILE A 77 -4.78 1.02 13.10
CA ILE A 77 -5.16 2.40 13.40
C ILE A 77 -5.66 2.53 14.84
N LYS A 78 -6.53 1.62 15.29
CA LYS A 78 -7.04 1.63 16.67
C LYS A 78 -5.90 1.50 17.68
N GLN A 79 -5.03 0.51 17.47
CA GLN A 79 -3.90 0.23 18.35
C GLN A 79 -2.91 1.41 18.45
N ARG A 80 -2.67 2.12 17.33
CA ARG A 80 -1.61 3.14 17.25
C ARG A 80 -2.09 4.58 17.47
N CYS A 81 -3.36 4.86 17.20
CA CYS A 81 -3.91 6.22 17.21
C CYS A 81 -5.01 6.45 18.26
N LEU A 82 -5.72 5.42 18.71
CA LEU A 82 -6.86 5.58 19.63
C LEU A 82 -6.59 5.06 21.05
N GLU A 83 -5.70 4.08 21.19
CA GLU A 83 -5.33 3.49 22.49
C GLU A 83 -4.05 4.09 23.09
N LYS A 84 -3.64 5.28 22.63
CA LYS A 84 -2.56 6.06 23.24
C LYS A 84 -3.04 6.91 24.41
#